data_AF-A0A1F1DW95-F1
#
_entry.id   AF-A0A1F1DW95-F1
#
_cell.length_a   1.000
_cell.length_b   1.000
_cell.length_c   1.000
_cell.angle_alpha   90.00
_cell.angle_beta   90.00
_cell.angle_gamma   90.00
#
_symmetry.space_group_name_H-M   'P 1'
#
loop_
_entity.id
_entity.type
_entity.pdbx_description
1 polymer ?
#
loop_
_entity_poly.entity_id
_entity_poly.type
_entity_poly.pdbx_seq_one_letter_code
_entity_poly.pdbx_strand_id
1 'polypeptide(L)'
;MAFIYSVTERKNSIPNAKMPRVAVATSRMMGVVPLHQIAKSISVRSTVHRADVNAVLTVLPEVVLEYLSQGLSVRLGELGSFALRFRSKAAAKAEDFSSSNVKKVHIRYTPSPIMLAEMATVPVRSISSLIAEKKKAEEANEKAEEGVKPKENKESDHSGL
;
A
#
# COMPACT_ATOMS: atom_id res chain seq x y z
N MET A 1 -0.84 -5.85 11.78
CA MET A 1 -0.52 -5.25 10.47
C MET A 1 0.86 -4.62 10.55
N ALA A 2 1.68 -4.64 9.50
CA ALA A 2 2.99 -3.98 9.50
C ALA A 2 3.32 -3.43 8.09
N PHE A 3 4.07 -2.33 8.01
CA PHE A 3 4.65 -1.86 6.76
C PHE A 3 5.93 -2.61 6.43
N ILE A 4 5.99 -3.16 5.23
CA ILE A 4 7.10 -4.00 4.81
C ILE A 4 8.10 -3.16 4.02
N TYR A 5 9.38 -3.33 4.31
CA TYR A 5 10.46 -2.73 3.53
C TYR A 5 11.52 -3.75 3.13
N SER A 6 12.22 -3.45 2.04
CA SER A 6 13.45 -4.14 1.66
C SER A 6 14.62 -3.20 1.74
N VAL A 7 15.77 -3.69 2.19
CA VAL A 7 17.02 -2.92 2.21
C VAL A 7 17.81 -3.24 0.94
N THR A 8 18.25 -2.19 0.26
CA THR A 8 19.13 -2.31 -0.91
C THR A 8 20.34 -1.40 -0.75
N GLU A 9 21.53 -1.91 -1.04
CA GLU A 9 22.74 -1.10 -1.10
C GLU A 9 22.93 -0.52 -2.49
N ARG A 10 23.24 0.77 -2.57
CA ARG A 10 23.58 1.43 -3.83
C ARG A 10 24.74 2.40 -3.66
N LYS A 11 25.42 2.69 -4.77
CA LYS A 11 26.40 3.78 -4.82
C LYS A 11 25.71 5.10 -4.53
N ASN A 12 26.37 5.96 -3.77
CA ASN A 12 25.83 7.27 -3.47
C ASN A 12 25.90 8.17 -4.71
N SER A 13 24.77 8.74 -5.11
CA SER A 13 24.67 9.61 -6.30
C SER A 13 25.09 11.05 -6.03
N ILE A 14 25.33 11.42 -4.76
CA ILE A 14 25.79 12.75 -4.39
C ILE A 14 27.30 12.87 -4.67
N PRO A 15 27.74 13.86 -5.46
CA PRO A 15 29.16 14.12 -5.66
C PRO A 15 29.86 14.40 -4.31
N ASN A 16 31.04 13.81 -4.08
CA ASN A 16 31.83 13.95 -2.85
C ASN A 16 31.11 13.52 -1.54
N ALA A 17 30.23 12.52 -1.62
CA ALA A 17 29.60 11.99 -0.43
C ALA A 17 30.61 11.34 0.53
N LYS A 18 30.49 11.64 1.83
CA LYS A 18 31.26 10.99 2.91
C LYS A 18 31.10 9.47 2.94
N MET A 19 29.96 8.96 2.47
CA MET A 19 29.67 7.53 2.36
C MET A 19 29.52 7.15 0.88
N PRO A 20 30.48 6.40 0.30
CA PRO A 20 30.46 6.03 -1.11
C PRO A 20 29.38 5.00 -1.47
N ARG A 21 28.91 4.22 -0.48
CA ARG A 21 27.76 3.33 -0.59
C ARG A 21 26.78 3.62 0.53
N VAL A 22 25.49 3.55 0.22
CA VAL A 22 24.40 3.77 1.18
C VAL A 22 23.41 2.63 1.10
N ALA A 23 23.03 2.09 2.26
CA ALA A 23 21.91 1.18 2.41
C ALA A 23 20.63 2.01 2.54
N VAL A 24 19.63 1.74 1.71
CA VAL A 24 18.36 2.46 1.71
C VAL A 24 17.20 1.47 1.83
N ALA A 25 16.26 1.79 2.72
CA ALA A 25 15.00 1.07 2.84
C ALA A 25 14.02 1.55 1.77
N THR A 26 13.41 0.61 1.08
CA THR A 26 12.34 0.86 0.10
C THR A 26 11.08 0.14 0.53
N SER A 27 9.96 0.85 0.54
CA SER A 27 8.65 0.27 0.87
C SER A 27 8.28 -0.83 -0.12
N ARG A 28 7.71 -1.92 0.37
CA ARG A 28 7.23 -3.04 -0.43
C ARG A 28 5.72 -3.20 -0.26
N MET A 29 5.00 -3.02 -1.37
CA MET A 29 3.58 -3.31 -1.43
C MET A 29 3.39 -4.81 -1.59
N MET A 30 2.51 -5.39 -0.77
CA MET A 30 2.24 -6.84 -0.78
C MET A 30 1.22 -7.26 -1.85
N GLY A 31 0.51 -6.29 -2.42
CA GLY A 31 -0.51 -6.54 -3.43
C GLY A 31 -1.26 -5.27 -3.80
N VAL A 32 -2.23 -5.44 -4.70
CA VAL A 32 -3.15 -4.39 -5.14
C VAL A 32 -4.55 -4.81 -4.73
N VAL A 33 -5.28 -3.91 -4.08
CA VAL A 33 -6.69 -4.12 -3.74
C VAL A 33 -7.55 -3.51 -4.85
N PRO A 34 -8.27 -4.31 -5.64
CA PRO A 34 -9.12 -3.81 -6.72
C PRO A 34 -10.39 -3.13 -6.19
N LEU A 35 -10.96 -2.23 -6.98
CA LEU A 35 -12.14 -1.43 -6.63
C LEU A 35 -13.32 -2.28 -6.10
N HIS A 36 -13.57 -3.43 -6.75
CA HIS A 36 -14.66 -4.31 -6.38
C HIS A 36 -14.51 -4.92 -4.96
N GLN A 37 -13.27 -5.08 -4.47
CA GLN A 37 -12.96 -5.58 -3.13
C GLN A 37 -13.11 -4.46 -2.09
N ILE A 38 -12.74 -3.23 -2.46
CA ILE A 38 -13.01 -2.03 -1.64
C ILE A 38 -14.52 -1.86 -1.48
N ALA A 39 -15.29 -1.90 -2.56
CA ALA A 39 -16.75 -1.77 -2.53
C ALA A 39 -17.41 -2.86 -1.67
N LYS A 40 -16.93 -4.12 -1.74
CA LYS A 40 -17.38 -5.20 -0.87
C LYS A 40 -17.09 -4.89 0.61
N SER A 41 -15.90 -4.39 0.90
CA SER A 41 -15.47 -4.11 2.28
C SER A 41 -16.27 -2.96 2.91
N ILE A 42 -16.62 -1.94 2.11
CA ILE A 42 -17.49 -0.84 2.55
C ILE A 42 -18.93 -1.33 2.74
N SER A 43 -19.45 -2.14 1.82
CA SER A 43 -20.81 -2.69 1.91
C SER A 43 -21.01 -3.51 3.19
N VAL A 44 -20.02 -4.28 3.64
CA VAL A 44 -20.09 -5.01 4.93
C VAL A 44 -20.15 -4.07 6.15
N ARG A 45 -19.66 -2.83 6.02
CA ARG A 45 -19.58 -1.84 7.11
C ARG A 45 -20.65 -0.76 7.01
N SER A 46 -21.57 -0.86 6.06
CA SER A 46 -22.62 0.11 5.80
C SER A 46 -23.92 -0.60 5.43
N THR A 47 -25.02 0.14 5.32
CA THR A 47 -26.30 -0.38 4.83
C THR A 47 -26.42 -0.37 3.31
N VAL A 48 -25.37 0.07 2.60
CA VAL A 48 -25.37 0.26 1.15
C VAL A 48 -24.91 -1.01 0.45
N HIS A 49 -25.64 -1.43 -0.58
CA HIS A 49 -25.28 -2.62 -1.34
C HIS A 49 -23.99 -2.38 -2.15
N ARG A 50 -23.19 -3.44 -2.32
CA ARG A 50 -21.89 -3.37 -3.01
C ARG A 50 -21.97 -2.75 -4.41
N ALA A 51 -23.06 -3.02 -5.15
CA ALA A 51 -23.26 -2.48 -6.48
C ALA A 51 -23.33 -0.95 -6.46
N ASP A 52 -24.07 -0.39 -5.51
CA ASP A 52 -24.24 1.06 -5.36
C ASP A 52 -22.95 1.72 -4.90
N VAL A 53 -22.23 1.12 -3.94
CA VAL A 53 -20.90 1.60 -3.53
C VAL A 53 -19.94 1.66 -4.72
N ASN A 54 -19.95 0.61 -5.55
CA ASN A 54 -19.10 0.56 -6.74
C ASN A 54 -19.46 1.68 -7.72
N ALA A 55 -20.75 1.90 -7.99
CA ALA A 55 -21.22 2.98 -8.85
C ALA A 55 -20.75 4.36 -8.34
N VAL A 56 -20.88 4.63 -7.04
CA VAL A 56 -20.41 5.89 -6.43
C VAL A 56 -18.91 6.07 -6.60
N LEU A 57 -18.10 5.04 -6.31
CA LEU A 57 -16.65 5.13 -6.42
C LEU A 57 -16.18 5.24 -7.89
N THR A 58 -16.95 4.72 -8.85
CA THR A 58 -16.67 4.88 -10.28
C THR A 58 -16.90 6.31 -10.76
N VAL A 59 -17.95 6.98 -10.27
CA VAL A 59 -18.30 8.36 -10.67
C VAL A 59 -17.54 9.43 -9.87
N LEU A 60 -17.10 9.10 -8.65
CA LEU A 60 -16.37 10.03 -7.77
C LEU A 60 -15.18 10.76 -8.44
N PRO A 61 -14.32 10.13 -9.26
CA PRO A 61 -13.22 10.82 -9.94
C PRO A 61 -13.70 11.91 -10.91
N GLU A 62 -14.85 11.73 -11.56
CA GLU A 62 -15.42 12.73 -12.47
C GLU A 62 -15.87 13.97 -11.70
N VAL A 63 -16.57 13.77 -10.59
CA VAL A 63 -16.99 14.85 -9.67
C VAL A 63 -15.79 15.59 -9.11
N VAL A 64 -14.73 14.87 -8.71
CA VAL A 64 -13.49 15.49 -8.23
C VAL A 64 -12.84 16.32 -9.32
N LEU A 65 -12.79 15.81 -10.56
CA LEU A 65 -12.21 16.51 -11.69
C LEU A 65 -12.99 17.79 -12.05
N GLU A 66 -14.32 17.74 -12.00
CA GLU A 66 -15.19 18.88 -12.24
C GLU A 66 -14.84 20.05 -11.32
N TYR A 67 -14.83 19.83 -9.99
CA TYR A 67 -14.50 20.88 -9.03
C TYR A 67 -13.03 21.34 -9.13
N LEU A 68 -12.10 20.43 -9.41
CA LEU A 68 -10.69 20.80 -9.62
C LEU A 68 -10.51 21.69 -10.85
N SER A 69 -11.30 21.47 -11.91
CA SER A 69 -11.27 22.29 -13.14
C SER A 69 -11.77 23.72 -12.90
N GLN A 70 -12.64 23.90 -11.91
CA GLN A 70 -13.10 25.21 -11.42
C GLN A 70 -12.08 25.90 -10.49
N GLY A 71 -10.92 25.28 -10.24
CA GLY A 71 -9.88 25.80 -9.35
C GLY A 71 -10.16 25.57 -7.85
N LEU A 72 -11.19 24.78 -7.52
CA LEU A 72 -11.54 24.45 -6.14
C LEU A 72 -10.76 23.23 -5.63
N SER A 73 -10.44 23.22 -4.34
CA SER A 73 -9.89 22.02 -3.69
C SER A 73 -11.01 21.12 -3.17
N VAL A 74 -10.92 19.81 -3.41
CA VAL A 74 -11.93 18.85 -2.96
C VAL A 74 -11.41 18.11 -1.72
N ARG A 75 -12.13 18.19 -0.60
CA ARG A 75 -11.79 17.49 0.65
C ARG A 75 -12.76 16.32 0.89
N LEU A 76 -12.22 15.10 0.95
CA LEU A 76 -12.97 13.89 1.24
C LEU A 76 -12.81 13.49 2.72
N GLY A 77 -13.27 14.37 3.62
CA GLY A 77 -13.25 14.13 5.07
C GLY A 77 -11.89 13.69 5.61
N GLU A 78 -11.88 12.55 6.29
CA GLU A 78 -10.70 11.96 6.94
C GLU A 78 -9.73 11.28 5.96
N LEU A 79 -10.10 11.11 4.69
CA LEU A 79 -9.17 10.59 3.69
C LEU A 79 -8.10 11.65 3.41
N GLY A 80 -8.53 12.83 2.96
CA GLY A 80 -7.62 13.92 2.63
C GLY A 80 -8.23 14.90 1.64
N SER A 81 -7.36 15.61 0.93
CA SER A 81 -7.76 16.64 -0.03
C SER A 81 -7.02 16.52 -1.36
N PHE A 82 -7.75 16.76 -2.45
CA PHE A 82 -7.24 16.91 -3.80
C PHE A 82 -7.17 18.40 -4.15
N ALA A 83 -6.03 18.82 -4.71
CA ALA A 83 -5.84 20.19 -5.16
C ALA A 83 -5.08 20.22 -6.49
N LEU A 84 -5.40 21.22 -7.32
CA LEU A 84 -4.68 21.47 -8.56
C LEU A 84 -3.30 22.08 -8.25
N ARG A 85 -2.26 21.52 -8.87
CA ARG A 85 -0.91 22.07 -8.83
C ARG A 85 -0.34 22.12 -10.23
N PHE A 86 0.51 23.10 -10.48
CA PHE A 86 1.22 23.20 -11.75
C PHE A 86 2.70 23.47 -11.54
N ARG A 87 3.49 23.03 -12.52
CA ARG A 87 4.91 23.32 -12.60
C ARG A 87 5.12 24.30 -13.75
N SER A 88 5.82 25.39 -13.49
CA SER A 88 6.15 26.39 -14.51
C SER A 88 7.66 26.52 -14.72
N LYS A 89 8.04 27.07 -15.87
CA LYS A 89 9.35 27.71 -16.06
C LYS A 89 9.35 29.04 -15.30
N ALA A 90 10.44 29.31 -14.60
CA ALA A 90 10.69 30.65 -14.08
C ALA A 90 10.88 31.61 -15.26
N ALA A 91 10.31 32.81 -15.13
CA ALA A 91 10.56 33.94 -16.02
C ALA A 91 11.36 34.99 -15.23
N ALA A 92 12.15 35.82 -15.93
CA ALA A 92 13.00 36.82 -15.28
C ALA A 92 12.17 37.94 -14.62
N LYS A 93 11.04 38.32 -15.24
CA LYS A 93 10.06 39.26 -14.70
C LYS A 93 8.65 38.67 -14.75
N ALA A 94 7.75 39.21 -13.95
CA ALA A 94 6.35 38.80 -13.94
C ALA A 94 5.65 39.09 -15.27
N GLU A 95 6.03 40.18 -15.95
CA GLU A 95 5.49 40.60 -17.26
C GLU A 95 5.82 39.58 -18.38
N ASP A 96 6.94 38.86 -18.25
CA ASP A 96 7.36 37.83 -19.20
C ASP A 96 6.69 36.47 -18.94
N PHE A 97 5.85 36.37 -17.89
CA PHE A 97 5.18 35.13 -17.54
C PHE A 97 3.85 35.01 -18.27
N SER A 98 3.72 33.95 -19.06
CA SER A 98 2.49 33.60 -19.78
C SER A 98 2.03 32.18 -19.45
N SER A 99 0.81 31.82 -19.89
CA SER A 99 0.30 30.46 -19.76
C SER A 99 1.22 29.42 -20.42
N SER A 100 2.01 29.80 -21.43
CA SER A 100 2.99 28.93 -22.09
C SER A 100 4.16 28.52 -21.17
N ASN A 101 4.42 29.28 -20.10
CA ASN A 101 5.42 28.95 -19.10
C ASN A 101 4.95 27.79 -18.20
N VAL A 102 3.65 27.49 -18.15
CA VAL A 102 3.09 26.36 -17.40
C VAL A 102 3.36 25.07 -18.17
N LYS A 103 4.24 24.22 -17.62
CA LYS A 103 4.69 22.98 -18.26
C LYS A 103 3.76 21.80 -18.04
N LYS A 104 3.22 21.70 -16.82
CA LYS A 104 2.49 20.51 -16.39
C LYS A 104 1.51 20.85 -15.28
N VAL A 105 0.26 20.49 -15.48
CA VAL A 105 -0.78 20.47 -14.46
C VAL A 105 -0.85 19.05 -13.89
N HIS A 106 -0.99 18.93 -12.57
CA HIS A 106 -1.15 17.67 -11.87
C HIS A 106 -2.01 17.84 -10.64
N ILE A 107 -2.65 16.76 -10.22
CA ILE A 107 -3.44 16.71 -8.99
C ILE A 107 -2.51 16.31 -7.85
N ARG A 108 -2.52 17.09 -6.77
CA ARG A 108 -1.87 16.73 -5.51
C ARG A 108 -2.92 16.17 -4.56
N TYR A 109 -2.72 14.93 -4.15
CA TYR A 109 -3.40 14.38 -2.98
C TYR A 109 -2.59 14.70 -1.72
N THR A 110 -3.28 15.20 -0.69
CA THR A 110 -2.70 15.44 0.64
C THR A 110 -3.50 14.61 1.64
N PRO A 111 -2.89 13.62 2.31
CA PRO A 111 -3.55 12.84 3.36
C PRO A 111 -4.03 13.75 4.49
N SER A 112 -5.13 13.37 5.15
CA SER A 112 -5.59 14.08 6.34
C SER A 112 -4.61 13.91 7.52
N PRO A 113 -4.62 14.83 8.51
CA PRO A 113 -3.84 14.66 9.74
C PRO A 113 -4.14 13.37 10.49
N ILE A 114 -5.42 12.95 10.53
CA ILE A 114 -5.86 11.71 11.18
C ILE A 114 -5.22 10.51 10.47
N MET A 115 -5.28 10.48 9.13
CA MET A 115 -4.68 9.40 8.34
C MET A 115 -3.16 9.30 8.57
N LEU A 116 -2.46 10.44 8.68
CA LEU A 116 -1.03 10.47 8.98
C LEU A 116 -0.72 9.97 10.40
N ALA A 117 -1.54 10.35 11.39
CA ALA A 117 -1.38 9.92 12.76
C ALA A 117 -1.54 8.39 12.89
N GLU A 118 -2.59 7.83 12.28
CA GLU A 118 -2.83 6.38 12.25
C GLU A 118 -1.67 5.63 11.58
N MET A 119 -1.14 6.14 10.47
CA MET A 119 0.01 5.52 9.79
C MET A 119 1.27 5.51 10.64
N ALA A 120 1.49 6.49 11.51
CA ALA A 120 2.66 6.54 12.37
C ALA A 120 2.68 5.43 13.44
N THR A 121 1.51 4.85 13.78
CA THR A 121 1.39 3.77 14.76
C THR A 121 1.69 2.38 14.19
N VAL A 122 1.67 2.25 12.85
CA VAL A 122 1.84 0.95 12.19
C VAL A 122 3.31 0.52 12.27
N PRO A 123 3.62 -0.66 12.85
CA PRO A 123 5.00 -1.12 12.97
C PRO A 123 5.61 -1.42 11.60
N VAL A 124 6.92 -1.26 11.49
CA VAL A 124 7.68 -1.47 10.25
C VAL A 124 8.54 -2.74 10.38
N ARG A 125 8.50 -3.62 9.38
CA ARG A 125 9.25 -4.89 9.36
C ARG A 125 9.99 -5.11 8.06
N SER A 126 11.16 -5.73 8.13
CA SER A 126 11.93 -6.06 6.93
C SER A 126 11.36 -7.31 6.24
N ILE A 127 11.43 -7.35 4.92
CA ILE A 127 11.01 -8.54 4.17
C ILE A 127 11.90 -9.75 4.48
N SER A 128 13.18 -9.52 4.78
CA SER A 128 14.11 -10.58 5.14
C SER A 128 13.75 -11.27 6.45
N SER A 129 13.30 -10.53 7.47
CA SER A 129 12.86 -11.13 8.73
C SER A 129 11.59 -11.96 8.52
N LEU A 130 10.63 -11.46 7.72
CA LEU A 130 9.39 -12.19 7.44
C LEU A 130 9.62 -13.49 6.65
N ILE A 131 10.56 -13.49 5.71
CA ILE A 131 10.92 -14.72 4.98
C ILE A 131 11.58 -15.73 5.92
N ALA A 132 12.46 -15.28 6.83
CA ALA A 132 13.10 -16.16 7.81
C ALA A 132 12.09 -16.76 8.81
N GLU A 133 11.12 -15.95 9.28
CA GLU A 133 10.02 -16.41 10.13
C GLU A 133 9.15 -17.45 9.43
N LYS A 134 8.80 -17.23 8.15
CA LYS A 134 8.02 -18.20 7.36
C LYS A 134 8.74 -19.53 7.17
N LYS A 135 10.02 -19.50 6.79
CA LYS A 135 10.82 -20.73 6.63
C LYS A 135 10.89 -21.55 7.91
N LYS A 136 11.10 -20.88 9.06
CA LYS A 136 11.09 -21.56 10.37
C LYS A 136 9.73 -22.16 10.72
N ALA A 137 8.63 -21.51 10.33
CA ALA A 137 7.29 -22.03 10.56
C ALA A 137 6.97 -23.23 9.65
N GLU A 138 7.43 -23.22 8.40
CA GLU A 138 7.31 -24.35 7.46
C GLU A 138 8.14 -25.55 7.95
N GLU A 139 9.40 -25.34 8.35
CA GLU A 139 10.27 -26.39 8.91
C GLU A 139 9.73 -26.97 10.25
N ALA A 140 9.01 -26.18 11.04
CA ALA A 140 8.37 -26.64 12.27
C ALA A 140 7.09 -27.45 12.00
N ASN A 141 6.38 -27.14 10.91
CA ASN A 141 5.18 -27.85 10.51
C ASN A 141 5.50 -29.22 9.88
N GLU A 142 6.56 -29.30 9.06
CA GLU A 142 7.05 -30.58 8.51
C GLU A 142 7.52 -31.55 9.61
N LYS A 143 8.18 -31.04 10.65
CA LYS A 143 8.58 -31.85 11.82
C LYS A 143 7.41 -32.32 12.68
N ALA A 144 6.27 -31.63 12.64
CA ALA A 144 5.06 -32.04 13.34
C ALA A 144 4.30 -33.14 12.57
N GLU A 145 4.38 -33.14 11.23
CA GLU A 145 3.75 -34.16 10.37
C GLU A 145 4.53 -35.50 10.36
N GLU A 146 5.86 -35.50 10.48
CA GLU A 146 6.66 -36.75 10.61
C GLU A 146 6.49 -37.47 11.97
N GLY A 147 5.94 -36.79 12.98
CA GLY A 147 5.69 -37.33 14.33
C GLY A 147 4.46 -38.23 14.47
N VAL A 148 3.60 -38.31 13.45
CA VAL A 148 2.37 -39.13 13.46
C VAL A 148 2.55 -40.35 12.55
N LYS A 149 3.42 -41.30 12.94
CA LYS A 149 3.35 -42.66 12.38
C LYS A 149 2.23 -43.45 13.10
N PRO A 150 1.29 -44.08 12.39
CA PRO A 150 0.28 -44.92 13.00
C PRO A 150 0.95 -46.10 13.71
N LYS A 151 0.61 -46.33 14.98
CA LYS A 151 0.92 -47.60 15.65
C LYS A 151 0.13 -48.70 14.93
N GLU A 152 0.83 -49.57 14.20
CA GLU A 152 0.29 -50.85 13.73
C GLU A 152 -0.21 -51.64 14.96
N ASN A 153 -1.52 -51.72 15.13
CA ASN A 153 -2.13 -52.74 15.98
C ASN A 153 -2.03 -54.06 15.21
N LYS A 154 -1.14 -54.95 15.66
CA LYS A 154 -1.21 -56.37 15.31
C LYS A 154 -2.47 -56.94 15.99
N GLU A 155 -3.54 -57.09 15.22
CA GLU A 155 -4.62 -58.00 15.56
C GLU A 155 -4.04 -59.41 15.66
N SER A 156 -4.09 -59.96 16.87
CA SER A 156 -3.77 -61.35 17.16
C SER A 156 -4.86 -62.24 16.57
N ASP A 157 -4.45 -63.11 15.64
CA ASP A 157 -5.18 -64.31 15.25
C ASP A 157 -5.62 -65.08 16.50
N HIS A 158 -6.92 -65.26 16.67
CA HIS A 158 -7.45 -66.47 17.30
C HIS A 158 -8.61 -67.00 16.45
N SER A 159 -8.25 -68.02 15.69
CA SER A 159 -9.13 -68.98 15.05
C SER A 159 -9.78 -69.91 16.08
N GLY A 160 -11.04 -70.27 15.86
CA GLY A 160 -11.59 -71.55 16.29
C GLY A 160 -12.87 -71.52 17.12
N LEU A 161 -13.97 -71.87 16.43
CA LEU A 161 -15.20 -72.54 16.88
C LEU A 161 -16.10 -71.85 17.91
#